data_AF-A0A7S3IZC5-F1
#
_entry.id   AF-A0A7S3IZC5-F1
#
_cell.length_a   1.000
_cell.length_b   1.000
_cell.length_c   1.000
_cell.angle_alpha   90.00
_cell.angle_beta   90.00
_cell.angle_gamma   90.00
#
_symmetry.space_group_name_H-M   'P 1'
#
loop_
_entity.id
_entity.type
_entity.pdbx_description
1 polymer ?
#
loop_
_entity_poly.entity_id
_entity_poly.type
_entity_poly.pdbx_seq_one_letter_code
_entity_poly.pdbx_strand_id
1 'polypeptide(L)'
;VAKQTIEFSESGFFYFILPPIIFAAGYTLKRRNFMKNFNYIVLLGVAGTIISMVCLAVLILWFNNLVYDEDDESKLKPVECLLLASVLCATDSVAALAIVKGEVFPTLNSILFGEGVVNDAVAILIYQAVAQMIEQSAESEGSSENLPITAGLIGKTIWAFVYISILSILVGVGFGLISAFVSKFFTSFQESPPKEVFLILLFSYLSYILSEMWGLSAIMTLFVCGVTMSHYTYHNISDASQKGSVMAINTLGHAAEAFLFIYLGIGIYTTDQETFNMSFTLLIILGGFIARAASVFIPLGIYAAFKKCRLTINFKQMLIIWFSGLIRGAIAFALS
;
A
#
# COMPACT_ATOMS: atom_id res chain seq x y z
N VAL A 1 -21.73 28.77 14.82
CA VAL A 1 -21.99 27.56 15.63
C VAL A 1 -22.05 26.27 14.76
N ALA A 2 -21.42 26.24 13.57
CA ALA A 2 -21.33 25.02 12.76
C ALA A 2 -19.94 24.86 12.11
N LYS A 3 -18.88 25.12 12.90
CA LYS A 3 -17.47 24.84 12.56
C LYS A 3 -16.89 23.82 13.54
N GLN A 4 -17.67 22.81 13.92
CA GLN A 4 -17.09 21.52 14.28
C GLN A 4 -16.98 20.74 12.98
N THR A 5 -15.96 21.08 12.21
CA THR A 5 -15.54 20.34 11.03
C THR A 5 -15.26 18.91 11.46
N ILE A 6 -15.82 17.94 10.74
CA ILE A 6 -15.40 16.55 10.86
C ILE A 6 -13.95 16.52 10.40
N GLU A 7 -13.02 16.56 11.35
CA GLU A 7 -11.60 16.46 11.07
C GLU A 7 -11.23 15.03 10.71
N PHE A 8 -10.25 14.88 9.82
CA PHE A 8 -9.74 13.59 9.43
C PHE A 8 -9.00 12.95 10.62
N SER A 9 -9.40 11.74 10.98
CA SER A 9 -8.80 10.91 12.00
C SER A 9 -8.01 9.81 11.29
N GLU A 10 -6.70 9.99 11.26
CA GLU A 10 -5.73 9.02 10.76
C GLU A 10 -5.93 7.65 11.42
N SER A 11 -6.08 7.64 12.75
CA SER A 11 -6.33 6.42 13.52
C SER A 11 -7.65 5.74 13.11
N GLY A 12 -8.70 6.51 12.85
CA GLY A 12 -9.98 5.99 12.36
C GLY A 12 -9.82 5.25 11.03
N PHE A 13 -9.06 5.84 10.11
CA PHE A 13 -8.78 5.24 8.81
C PHE A 13 -8.02 3.92 8.92
N PHE A 14 -6.88 3.91 9.62
CA PHE A 14 -6.02 2.72 9.71
C PHE A 14 -6.63 1.58 10.53
N TYR A 15 -7.43 1.86 11.56
CA TYR A 15 -7.99 0.80 12.41
C TYR A 15 -9.37 0.30 11.97
N PHE A 16 -10.18 1.12 11.29
CA PHE A 16 -11.56 0.75 10.98
C PHE A 16 -11.88 0.65 9.49
N ILE A 17 -11.30 1.51 8.64
CA ILE A 17 -11.63 1.57 7.22
C ILE A 17 -10.73 0.65 6.41
N LEU A 18 -9.43 0.71 6.63
CA LEU A 18 -8.45 -0.02 5.82
C LEU A 18 -8.50 -1.55 6.02
N PRO A 19 -8.61 -2.10 7.26
CA PRO A 19 -8.53 -3.54 7.47
C PRO A 19 -9.64 -4.36 6.77
N PRO A 20 -10.93 -3.97 6.80
CA PRO A 20 -11.99 -4.66 6.05
C PRO A 20 -11.71 -4.81 4.56
N ILE A 21 -11.16 -3.76 3.95
CA ILE A 21 -10.92 -3.72 2.51
C ILE A 21 -9.81 -4.71 2.13
N ILE A 22 -8.67 -4.63 2.83
CA ILE A 22 -7.54 -5.53 2.61
C ILE A 22 -7.95 -6.98 2.90
N PHE A 23 -8.68 -7.21 3.98
CA PHE A 23 -9.12 -8.55 4.35
C PHE A 23 -10.08 -9.13 3.31
N ALA A 24 -11.03 -8.34 2.81
CA ALA A 24 -11.97 -8.77 1.77
C ALA A 24 -11.26 -9.14 0.47
N ALA A 25 -10.31 -8.30 0.05
CA ALA A 25 -9.50 -8.59 -1.11
C ALA A 25 -8.63 -9.85 -0.92
N GLY A 26 -8.01 -10.03 0.24
CA GLY A 26 -7.20 -11.22 0.55
C GLY A 26 -7.99 -12.52 0.65
N TYR A 27 -9.19 -12.47 1.25
CA TYR A 27 -10.03 -13.65 1.45
C TYR A 27 -10.68 -14.14 0.14
N THR A 28 -11.00 -13.23 -0.79
CA THR A 28 -11.62 -13.57 -2.09
C THR A 28 -10.63 -13.75 -3.25
N LEU A 29 -9.34 -13.54 -2.99
CA LEU A 29 -8.30 -13.59 -4.02
C LEU A 29 -8.17 -14.97 -4.69
N LYS A 30 -8.13 -14.99 -6.03
CA LYS A 30 -7.82 -16.18 -6.81
C LYS A 30 -6.33 -16.53 -6.75
N ARG A 31 -5.92 -17.25 -5.71
CA ARG A 31 -4.51 -17.58 -5.38
C ARG A 31 -3.67 -18.15 -6.53
N ARG A 32 -4.24 -19.01 -7.38
CA ARG A 32 -3.53 -19.58 -8.54
C ARG A 32 -3.01 -18.48 -9.48
N ASN A 33 -3.78 -17.41 -9.67
CA ASN A 33 -3.38 -16.28 -10.50
C ASN A 33 -2.38 -15.38 -9.79
N PHE A 34 -2.53 -15.18 -8.48
CA PHE A 34 -1.55 -14.44 -7.67
C PHE A 34 -0.17 -15.10 -7.73
N MET A 35 -0.07 -16.40 -7.43
CA MET A 35 1.21 -17.12 -7.45
C MET A 35 1.82 -17.21 -8.85
N LYS A 36 1.00 -17.37 -9.89
CA LYS A 36 1.47 -17.37 -11.29
C LYS A 36 2.12 -16.03 -11.69
N ASN A 37 1.64 -14.92 -11.12
CA ASN A 37 2.10 -13.58 -11.45
C ASN A 37 2.95 -12.93 -10.35
N PHE A 38 3.40 -13.70 -9.36
CA PHE A 38 4.17 -13.21 -8.21
C PHE A 38 5.43 -12.45 -8.65
N ASN A 39 6.10 -12.92 -9.71
CA ASN A 39 7.25 -12.23 -10.29
C ASN A 39 6.93 -10.80 -10.75
N TYR A 40 5.76 -10.58 -11.36
CA TYR A 40 5.34 -9.24 -11.79
C TYR A 40 4.96 -8.37 -10.61
N ILE A 41 4.32 -8.95 -9.59
CA ILE A 41 3.95 -8.26 -8.35
C ILE A 41 5.20 -7.72 -7.65
N VAL A 42 6.21 -8.56 -7.44
CA VAL A 42 7.47 -8.15 -6.79
C VAL A 42 8.23 -7.16 -7.66
N LEU A 43 8.28 -7.39 -8.98
CA LEU A 43 8.96 -6.48 -9.90
C LEU A 43 8.34 -5.08 -9.87
N LEU A 44 7.01 -4.97 -9.97
CA LEU A 44 6.33 -3.67 -9.97
C LEU A 44 6.29 -3.05 -8.56
N GLY A 45 6.03 -3.84 -7.52
CA GLY A 45 5.91 -3.35 -6.15
C GLY A 45 7.24 -2.96 -5.50
N VAL A 46 8.38 -3.54 -5.91
CA VAL A 46 9.72 -3.17 -5.39
C VAL A 46 10.47 -2.28 -6.38
N ALA A 47 10.70 -2.75 -7.61
CA ALA A 47 11.49 -1.96 -8.56
C ALA A 47 10.70 -0.76 -9.07
N GLY A 48 9.40 -0.92 -9.33
CA GLY A 48 8.55 0.18 -9.75
C GLY A 48 8.48 1.31 -8.72
N THR A 49 8.38 0.98 -7.43
CA THR A 49 8.27 1.99 -6.36
C THR A 49 9.56 2.75 -6.13
N ILE A 50 10.70 2.06 -6.16
CA ILE A 50 12.03 2.69 -6.13
C ILE A 50 12.20 3.64 -7.33
N ILE A 51 11.84 3.20 -8.54
CA ILE A 51 11.91 4.03 -9.74
C ILE A 51 10.96 5.23 -9.64
N SER A 52 9.74 5.01 -9.13
CA SER A 52 8.75 6.07 -8.90
C SER A 52 9.29 7.13 -7.94
N MET A 53 9.87 6.71 -6.81
CA MET A 53 10.46 7.62 -5.84
C MET A 53 11.62 8.41 -6.45
N VAL A 54 12.58 7.75 -7.11
CA VAL A 54 13.74 8.43 -7.71
C VAL A 54 13.29 9.41 -8.79
N CYS A 55 12.34 9.02 -9.63
CA CYS A 55 11.81 9.89 -10.67
C CYS A 55 11.08 11.10 -10.08
N LEU A 56 10.23 10.90 -9.06
CA LEU A 56 9.58 12.00 -8.34
C LEU A 56 10.58 12.93 -7.67
N ALA A 57 11.58 12.39 -6.97
CA ALA A 57 12.60 13.19 -6.28
C ALA A 57 13.36 14.07 -7.27
N VAL A 58 13.81 13.51 -8.39
CA VAL A 58 14.52 14.27 -9.43
C VAL A 58 13.62 15.35 -10.04
N LEU A 59 12.36 15.05 -10.33
CA LEU A 59 11.42 16.02 -10.91
C LEU A 59 11.09 17.16 -9.93
N ILE A 60 10.88 16.85 -8.65
CA ILE A 60 10.63 17.85 -7.61
C ILE A 60 11.86 18.73 -7.42
N LEU A 61 13.06 18.15 -7.31
CA LEU A 61 14.31 18.90 -7.18
C LEU A 61 14.57 19.81 -8.37
N TRP A 62 14.37 19.29 -9.58
CA TRP A 62 14.56 20.05 -10.81
C TRP A 62 13.61 21.25 -10.88
N PHE A 63 12.34 21.05 -10.54
CA PHE A 63 11.37 22.14 -10.52
C PHE A 63 11.63 23.16 -9.42
N ASN A 64 11.95 22.69 -8.21
CA ASN A 64 12.26 23.54 -7.08
C ASN A 64 13.42 24.50 -7.40
N ASN A 65 14.45 24.01 -8.11
CA ASN A 65 15.56 24.84 -8.57
C ASN A 65 15.24 25.72 -9.79
N LEU A 66 14.20 25.39 -10.55
CA LEU A 66 13.80 26.17 -11.72
C LEU A 66 12.90 27.36 -11.35
N VAL A 67 12.07 27.20 -10.31
CA VAL A 67 11.05 28.18 -9.92
C VAL A 67 11.49 29.07 -8.77
N TYR A 68 12.27 28.54 -7.83
CA TYR A 68 12.71 29.29 -6.65
C TYR A 68 14.20 29.61 -6.73
N ASP A 69 14.53 30.89 -6.63
CA ASP A 69 15.89 31.37 -6.47
C ASP A 69 16.46 30.97 -5.09
N GLU A 70 17.77 31.00 -4.91
CA GLU A 70 18.42 30.54 -3.66
C GLU A 70 18.00 31.32 -2.41
N ASP A 71 17.51 32.55 -2.57
CA ASP A 71 17.11 33.45 -1.48
C ASP A 71 15.61 33.38 -1.13
N ASP A 72 14.82 32.53 -1.79
CA ASP A 72 13.37 32.43 -1.56
C ASP A 72 13.08 31.51 -0.35
N GLU A 73 12.37 32.01 0.66
CA GLU A 73 11.99 31.23 1.86
C GLU A 73 11.14 29.99 1.53
N SER A 74 10.51 29.98 0.34
CA SER A 74 9.67 28.89 -0.15
C SER A 74 10.45 27.73 -0.76
N LYS A 75 11.77 27.84 -0.92
CA LYS A 75 12.61 26.82 -1.56
C LYS A 75 12.81 25.63 -0.63
N LEU A 76 12.36 24.46 -1.07
CA LEU A 76 12.54 23.22 -0.31
C LEU A 76 13.99 22.79 -0.32
N LYS A 77 14.50 22.33 0.82
CA LYS A 77 15.83 21.70 0.89
C LYS A 77 15.81 20.39 0.09
N PRO A 78 16.96 19.93 -0.45
CA PRO A 78 17.00 18.68 -1.20
C PRO A 78 16.47 17.47 -0.43
N VAL A 79 16.66 17.46 0.90
CA VAL A 79 16.19 16.40 1.77
C VAL A 79 14.66 16.46 1.98
N GLU A 80 14.08 17.66 2.04
CA GLU A 80 12.62 17.86 2.10
C GLU A 80 11.95 17.43 0.78
N CYS A 81 12.60 17.67 -0.36
CA CYS A 81 12.14 17.17 -1.65
C CYS A 81 12.16 15.64 -1.71
N LEU A 82 13.18 15.01 -1.13
CA LEU A 82 13.29 13.55 -1.04
C LEU A 82 12.23 12.96 -0.10
N LEU A 83 11.94 13.64 1.02
CA LEU A 83 10.86 13.27 1.94
C LEU A 83 9.50 13.36 1.26
N LEU A 84 9.24 14.45 0.53
CA LEU A 84 8.02 14.60 -0.25
C LEU A 84 7.89 13.49 -1.29
N ALA A 85 8.97 13.14 -1.99
CA ALA A 85 8.97 12.06 -2.96
C ALA A 85 8.73 10.67 -2.32
N SER A 86 9.24 10.42 -1.11
CA SER A 86 9.04 9.14 -0.42
C SER A 86 7.60 8.95 0.04
N VAL A 87 6.93 10.01 0.51
CA VAL A 87 5.50 9.97 0.83
C VAL A 87 4.66 9.75 -0.44
N LEU A 88 4.97 10.49 -1.51
CA LEU A 88 4.19 10.46 -2.75
C LEU A 88 4.42 9.24 -3.63
N CYS A 89 5.43 8.40 -3.34
CA CYS A 89 5.68 7.17 -4.08
C CYS A 89 4.69 6.05 -3.72
N ALA A 90 4.02 6.14 -2.57
CA ALA A 90 2.96 5.22 -2.17
C ALA A 90 1.71 5.41 -3.07
N THR A 91 1.44 4.40 -3.90
CA THR A 91 0.24 4.32 -4.73
C THR A 91 -0.84 3.45 -4.09
N ASP A 92 -2.10 3.81 -4.26
CA ASP A 92 -3.21 3.05 -3.67
C ASP A 92 -3.84 2.09 -4.66
N SER A 93 -3.61 0.80 -4.41
CA SER A 93 -4.22 -0.26 -5.19
C SER A 93 -5.70 -0.46 -4.84
N VAL A 94 -6.18 -0.02 -3.68
CA VAL A 94 -7.57 -0.24 -3.22
C VAL A 94 -8.56 0.46 -4.13
N ALA A 95 -8.38 1.76 -4.37
CA ALA A 95 -9.24 2.51 -5.28
C ALA A 95 -9.20 1.96 -6.72
N ALA A 96 -8.02 1.49 -7.13
CA ALA A 96 -7.82 0.85 -8.41
C ALA A 96 -8.55 -0.51 -8.53
N LEU A 97 -8.66 -1.27 -7.44
CA LEU A 97 -9.37 -2.56 -7.40
C LEU A 97 -10.90 -2.39 -7.44
N ALA A 98 -11.42 -1.26 -6.95
CA ALA A 98 -12.83 -0.92 -7.11
C ALA A 98 -13.23 -0.80 -8.59
N ILE A 99 -12.32 -0.32 -9.44
CA ILE A 99 -12.51 -0.25 -10.89
C ILE A 99 -12.24 -1.62 -11.54
N VAL A 100 -11.19 -2.32 -11.10
CA VAL A 100 -10.78 -3.61 -11.66
C VAL A 100 -11.38 -4.78 -10.87
N LYS A 101 -12.62 -5.14 -11.22
CA LYS A 101 -13.35 -6.28 -10.62
C LYS A 101 -12.62 -7.61 -10.85
N GLY A 102 -12.29 -8.31 -9.76
CA GLY A 102 -11.60 -9.60 -9.78
C GLY A 102 -12.38 -10.75 -10.42
N GLU A 103 -13.70 -10.61 -10.55
CA GLU A 103 -14.55 -11.59 -11.27
C GLU A 103 -14.27 -11.57 -12.78
N VAL A 104 -14.14 -10.37 -13.36
CA VAL A 104 -13.96 -10.14 -14.80
C VAL A 104 -12.48 -10.19 -15.19
N PHE A 105 -11.61 -9.57 -14.39
CA PHE A 105 -10.17 -9.46 -14.67
C PHE A 105 -9.31 -10.02 -13.53
N PRO A 106 -9.35 -11.34 -13.29
CA PRO A 106 -8.73 -11.94 -12.12
C PRO A 106 -7.20 -11.82 -12.09
N THR A 107 -6.55 -11.86 -13.27
CA THR A 107 -5.10 -11.69 -13.38
C THR A 107 -4.67 -10.26 -13.05
N LEU A 108 -5.40 -9.27 -13.58
CA LEU A 108 -5.09 -7.86 -13.38
C LEU A 108 -5.36 -7.44 -11.92
N ASN A 109 -6.49 -7.88 -11.36
CA ASN A 109 -6.83 -7.67 -9.96
C ASN A 109 -5.77 -8.27 -9.03
N SER A 110 -5.28 -9.48 -9.30
CA SER A 110 -4.20 -10.08 -8.49
C SER A 110 -2.88 -9.32 -8.58
N ILE A 111 -2.50 -8.82 -9.77
CA ILE A 111 -1.25 -8.07 -9.96
C ILE A 111 -1.34 -6.72 -9.26
N LEU A 112 -2.42 -5.98 -9.50
CA LEU A 112 -2.65 -4.65 -8.93
C LEU A 112 -2.75 -4.69 -7.40
N PHE A 113 -3.49 -5.65 -6.87
CA PHE A 113 -3.58 -5.85 -5.43
C PHE A 113 -2.20 -6.14 -4.82
N GLY A 114 -1.50 -7.13 -5.39
CA GLY A 114 -0.20 -7.53 -4.87
C GLY A 114 0.84 -6.43 -4.98
N GLU A 115 0.84 -5.69 -6.09
CA GLU A 115 1.72 -4.55 -6.31
C GLU A 115 1.50 -3.46 -5.26
N GLY A 116 0.24 -3.10 -4.96
CA GLY A 116 -0.04 -2.12 -3.92
C GLY A 116 0.39 -2.55 -2.52
N VAL A 117 0.12 -3.81 -2.13
CA VAL A 117 0.55 -4.30 -0.80
C VAL A 117 2.08 -4.30 -0.66
N VAL A 118 2.80 -4.73 -1.69
CA VAL A 118 4.28 -4.68 -1.69
C VAL A 118 4.75 -3.23 -1.72
N ASN A 119 4.09 -2.38 -2.51
CA ASN A 119 4.40 -0.96 -2.60
C ASN A 119 4.24 -0.24 -1.26
N ASP A 120 3.16 -0.47 -0.53
CA ASP A 120 2.92 0.17 0.77
C ASP A 120 4.05 -0.15 1.76
N ALA A 121 4.48 -1.42 1.80
CA ALA A 121 5.61 -1.83 2.63
C ALA A 121 6.92 -1.15 2.19
N VAL A 122 7.20 -1.09 0.88
CA VAL A 122 8.43 -0.47 0.35
C VAL A 122 8.42 1.05 0.58
N ALA A 123 7.29 1.73 0.36
CA ALA A 123 7.15 3.17 0.51
C ALA A 123 7.36 3.60 1.97
N ILE A 124 6.77 2.89 2.95
CA ILE A 124 7.00 3.15 4.38
C ILE A 124 8.48 3.08 4.74
N LEU A 125 9.21 2.12 4.18
CA LEU A 125 10.64 1.96 4.49
C LEU A 125 11.51 2.99 3.81
N ILE A 126 11.18 3.38 2.58
CA ILE A 126 11.83 4.50 1.93
C ILE A 126 11.59 5.76 2.76
N TYR A 127 10.36 6.00 3.22
CA TYR A 127 10.03 7.12 4.09
C TYR A 127 10.85 7.10 5.40
N GLN A 128 10.87 5.99 6.13
CA GLN A 128 11.65 5.84 7.35
C GLN A 128 13.16 6.04 7.12
N ALA A 129 13.69 5.54 6.01
CA ALA A 129 15.09 5.74 5.67
C ALA A 129 15.40 7.21 5.40
N VAL A 130 14.54 7.92 4.68
CA VAL A 130 14.70 9.36 4.42
C VAL A 130 14.52 10.17 5.70
N ALA A 131 13.55 9.83 6.56
CA ALA A 131 13.35 10.48 7.85
C ALA A 131 14.58 10.32 8.77
N GLN A 132 15.17 9.13 8.85
CA GLN A 132 16.40 8.91 9.62
C GLN A 132 17.59 9.71 9.05
N MET A 133 17.66 9.90 7.73
CA MET A 133 18.69 10.76 7.12
C MET A 133 18.52 12.23 7.55
N ILE A 134 17.28 12.70 7.70
CA ILE A 134 16.99 14.06 8.18
C ILE A 134 17.46 14.21 9.63
N GLU A 135 17.09 13.28 10.51
CA GLU A 135 17.47 13.30 11.93
C GLU A 135 19.00 13.34 12.10
N GLN A 136 19.73 12.49 11.36
CA GLN A 136 21.20 12.47 11.40
C GLN A 136 21.85 13.75 10.86
N SER A 137 21.22 14.39 9.87
CA SER A 137 21.70 15.67 9.33
C SER A 137 21.47 16.83 10.31
N ALA A 138 20.43 16.77 11.14
CA ALA A 138 20.14 17.77 12.16
C ALA A 138 21.09 17.68 13.38
N GLU A 139 21.56 16.47 13.73
CA GLU A 139 22.56 16.27 14.79
C GLU A 139 23.99 16.68 14.37
N SER A 140 24.23 16.81 13.06
CA SER A 140 25.54 17.12 12.47
C SER A 140 25.60 18.56 11.93
N GLU A 141 25.32 19.57 12.76
CA GLU A 141 25.39 21.01 12.41
C GLU A 141 26.81 21.54 12.07
N GLY A 142 27.80 20.67 11.81
CA GLY A 142 29.21 21.06 11.68
C GLY A 142 29.89 20.86 10.32
N SER A 143 29.30 20.15 9.35
CA SER A 143 29.97 19.94 8.07
C SER A 143 29.01 19.76 6.91
N SER A 144 28.76 20.86 6.20
CA SER A 144 28.20 20.92 4.86
C SER A 144 29.15 20.27 3.84
N GLU A 145 29.34 18.96 3.90
CA GLU A 145 29.96 18.22 2.81
C GLU A 145 29.18 16.93 2.59
N ASN A 146 28.46 16.89 1.46
CA ASN A 146 27.97 15.70 0.76
C ASN A 146 27.81 14.47 1.65
N LEU A 147 26.65 14.31 2.32
CA LEU A 147 26.33 13.09 3.05
C LEU A 147 26.52 11.92 2.06
N PRO A 148 27.60 11.12 2.17
CA PRO A 148 27.76 10.01 1.26
C PRO A 148 26.65 9.06 1.64
N ILE A 149 25.75 8.77 0.69
CA ILE A 149 24.82 7.66 0.80
C ILE A 149 25.70 6.42 0.95
N THR A 150 26.05 6.13 2.20
CA THR A 150 27.04 5.11 2.51
C THR A 150 26.35 3.80 2.16
N ALA A 151 27.01 2.95 1.38
CA ALA A 151 26.45 1.66 0.98
C ALA A 151 25.91 0.85 2.18
N GLY A 152 26.46 1.10 3.39
CA GLY A 152 25.95 0.58 4.66
C GLY A 152 24.54 1.05 5.06
N LEU A 153 24.15 2.29 4.79
CA LEU A 153 22.79 2.79 5.07
C LEU A 153 21.77 2.11 4.15
N ILE A 154 22.07 2.05 2.85
CA ILE A 154 21.24 1.33 1.87
C ILE A 154 21.13 -0.15 2.27
N GLY A 155 22.25 -0.79 2.62
CA GLY A 155 22.28 -2.18 3.06
C GLY A 155 21.43 -2.41 4.32
N LYS A 156 21.48 -1.51 5.30
CA LYS A 156 20.66 -1.57 6.51
C LYS A 156 19.16 -1.45 6.21
N THR A 157 18.78 -0.52 5.33
CA THR A 157 17.38 -0.34 4.92
C THR A 157 16.84 -1.55 4.14
N ILE A 158 17.64 -2.11 3.21
CA ILE A 158 17.26 -3.32 2.47
C ILE A 158 17.11 -4.51 3.44
N TRP A 159 18.02 -4.66 4.40
CA TRP A 159 17.93 -5.70 5.40
C TRP A 159 16.68 -5.55 6.27
N ALA A 160 16.38 -4.32 6.73
CA ALA A 160 15.17 -4.02 7.48
C ALA A 160 13.90 -4.35 6.68
N PHE A 161 13.86 -4.03 5.38
CA PHE A 161 12.75 -4.40 4.49
C PHE A 161 12.51 -5.90 4.44
N VAL A 162 13.57 -6.66 4.15
CA VAL A 162 13.50 -8.12 4.02
C VAL A 162 13.07 -8.73 5.36
N TYR A 163 13.63 -8.24 6.46
CA TYR A 163 13.29 -8.70 7.81
C TYR A 163 11.82 -8.44 8.16
N ILE A 164 11.35 -7.19 8.03
CA ILE A 164 9.96 -6.81 8.34
C ILE A 164 8.98 -7.55 7.42
N SER A 165 9.29 -7.67 6.12
CA SER A 165 8.42 -8.35 5.15
C SER A 165 8.28 -9.85 5.45
N ILE A 166 9.40 -10.55 5.67
CA ILE A 166 9.37 -11.99 5.99
C ILE A 166 8.62 -12.22 7.29
N LEU A 167 8.90 -11.43 8.33
CA LEU A 167 8.28 -11.61 9.63
C LEU A 167 6.77 -11.30 9.58
N SER A 168 6.35 -10.28 8.84
CA SER A 168 4.92 -9.97 8.59
C SER A 168 4.20 -11.13 7.90
N ILE A 169 4.85 -11.75 6.89
CA ILE A 169 4.31 -12.94 6.20
C ILE A 169 4.17 -14.10 7.18
N LEU A 170 5.20 -14.38 7.99
CA LEU A 170 5.18 -15.48 8.96
C LEU A 170 4.08 -15.30 10.00
N VAL A 171 3.92 -14.10 10.55
CA VAL A 171 2.85 -13.77 11.51
C VAL A 171 1.48 -13.94 10.86
N GLY A 172 1.29 -13.45 9.63
CA GLY A 172 0.03 -13.59 8.90
C GLY A 172 -0.34 -15.05 8.64
N VAL A 173 0.62 -15.87 8.20
CA VAL A 173 0.42 -17.32 8.04
C VAL A 173 0.10 -17.97 9.39
N GLY A 174 0.82 -17.60 10.44
CA GLY A 174 0.61 -18.11 11.81
C GLY A 174 -0.82 -17.89 12.28
N PHE A 175 -1.33 -16.66 12.25
CA PHE A 175 -2.70 -16.35 12.64
C PHE A 175 -3.75 -17.03 11.74
N GLY A 176 -3.49 -17.13 10.44
CA GLY A 176 -4.37 -17.85 9.52
C GLY A 176 -4.46 -19.35 9.84
N LEU A 177 -3.34 -19.99 10.20
CA LEU A 177 -3.30 -21.39 10.60
C LEU A 177 -3.92 -21.60 11.99
N ILE A 178 -3.72 -20.68 12.94
CA ILE A 178 -4.37 -20.72 14.25
C ILE A 178 -5.89 -20.66 14.07
N SER A 179 -6.39 -19.76 13.21
CA SER A 179 -7.81 -19.69 12.88
C SER A 179 -8.32 -21.02 12.31
N ALA A 180 -7.60 -21.61 11.35
CA ALA A 180 -7.97 -22.90 10.78
C ALA A 180 -7.97 -24.04 11.80
N PHE A 181 -7.02 -24.03 12.74
CA PHE A 181 -6.95 -24.98 13.85
C PHE A 181 -8.14 -24.83 14.79
N VAL A 182 -8.46 -23.59 15.20
CA VAL A 182 -9.59 -23.30 16.09
C VAL A 182 -10.91 -23.70 15.44
N SER A 183 -11.14 -23.35 14.17
CA SER A 183 -12.35 -23.74 13.44
C SER A 183 -12.51 -25.25 13.28
N LYS A 184 -11.39 -26.01 13.27
CA LYS A 184 -11.41 -27.48 13.18
C LYS A 184 -11.66 -28.15 14.52
N PHE A 185 -11.07 -27.64 15.61
CA PHE A 185 -11.15 -28.28 16.93
C PHE A 185 -12.41 -27.89 17.71
N PHE A 186 -12.87 -26.64 17.59
CA PHE A 186 -14.02 -26.17 18.35
C PHE A 186 -15.31 -26.31 17.54
N THR A 187 -15.80 -27.55 17.46
CA THR A 187 -17.06 -27.91 16.76
C THR A 187 -18.30 -27.22 17.35
N SER A 188 -18.27 -26.79 18.62
CA SER A 188 -19.36 -26.03 19.25
C SER A 188 -19.65 -24.67 18.58
N PHE A 189 -18.66 -24.06 17.91
CA PHE A 189 -18.90 -22.83 17.14
C PHE A 189 -19.54 -23.10 15.78
N GLN A 190 -19.51 -24.34 15.29
CA GLN A 190 -20.08 -24.74 13.99
C GLN A 190 -21.61 -24.82 14.00
N GLU A 191 -22.24 -24.72 15.18
CA GLU A 191 -23.70 -24.76 15.33
C GLU A 191 -24.41 -23.53 14.75
N SER A 192 -23.69 -22.41 14.57
CA SER A 192 -24.29 -21.18 14.05
C SER A 192 -23.34 -20.45 13.09
N PRO A 193 -23.75 -20.24 11.82
CA PRO A 193 -22.91 -19.58 10.82
C PRO A 193 -22.35 -18.20 11.22
N PRO A 194 -23.10 -17.32 11.92
CA PRO A 194 -22.58 -16.02 12.33
C PRO A 194 -21.36 -16.10 13.26
N LYS A 195 -21.28 -17.12 14.13
CA LYS A 195 -20.14 -17.29 15.05
C LYS A 195 -18.86 -17.69 14.30
N GLU A 196 -18.97 -18.54 13.29
CA GLU A 196 -17.82 -18.93 12.45
C GLU A 196 -17.27 -17.72 11.68
N VAL A 197 -18.17 -16.92 11.07
CA VAL A 197 -17.78 -15.70 10.36
C VAL A 197 -17.15 -14.68 11.31
N PHE A 198 -17.71 -14.52 12.52
CA PHE A 198 -17.15 -13.64 13.54
C PHE A 198 -15.74 -14.07 13.96
N LEU A 199 -15.48 -15.37 14.13
CA LEU A 199 -14.14 -15.87 14.47
C LEU A 199 -13.12 -15.58 13.36
N ILE A 200 -13.51 -15.73 12.09
CA ILE A 200 -12.66 -15.39 10.95
C ILE A 200 -12.26 -13.90 11.00
N LEU A 201 -13.24 -13.01 11.20
CA LEU A 201 -12.98 -11.57 11.34
C LEU A 201 -12.13 -11.26 12.56
N LEU A 202 -12.40 -11.88 13.72
CA LEU A 202 -11.66 -11.67 14.96
C LEU A 202 -10.18 -12.00 14.81
N PHE A 203 -9.83 -13.18 14.29
CA PHE A 203 -8.43 -13.56 14.10
C PHE A 203 -7.73 -12.69 13.05
N SER A 204 -8.45 -12.22 12.03
CA SER A 204 -7.88 -11.32 11.04
C SER A 204 -7.51 -9.97 11.66
N TYR A 205 -8.43 -9.35 12.41
CA TYR A 205 -8.17 -8.10 13.12
C TYR A 205 -7.11 -8.24 14.21
N LEU A 206 -7.11 -9.36 14.94
CA LEU A 206 -6.09 -9.66 15.93
C LEU A 206 -4.70 -9.72 15.28
N SER A 207 -4.58 -10.33 14.09
CA SER A 207 -3.32 -10.38 13.36
C SER A 207 -2.82 -8.98 13.00
N TYR A 208 -3.72 -8.09 12.58
CA TYR A 208 -3.40 -6.71 12.22
C TYR A 208 -2.90 -5.90 13.43
N ILE A 209 -3.65 -5.90 14.53
CA ILE A 209 -3.29 -5.12 15.73
C ILE A 209 -1.97 -5.62 16.33
N LEU A 210 -1.77 -6.95 16.40
CA LEU A 210 -0.53 -7.49 16.96
C LEU A 210 0.68 -7.23 16.07
N SER A 211 0.55 -7.26 14.74
CA SER A 211 1.64 -6.86 13.86
C SER A 211 2.01 -5.39 14.03
N GLU A 212 1.03 -4.51 14.22
CA GLU A 212 1.27 -3.08 14.46
C GLU A 212 2.03 -2.88 15.78
N MET A 213 1.62 -3.56 16.85
CA MET A 213 2.32 -3.53 18.15
C MET A 213 3.76 -4.04 18.09
N TRP A 214 4.06 -4.94 17.15
CA TRP A 214 5.41 -5.47 16.93
C TRP A 214 6.23 -4.65 15.93
N GLY A 215 5.70 -3.54 15.41
CA GLY A 215 6.38 -2.70 14.40
C GLY A 215 6.56 -3.41 13.05
N LEU A 216 5.65 -4.34 12.72
CA LEU A 216 5.63 -5.06 11.44
C LEU A 216 4.63 -4.41 10.47
N SER A 217 4.63 -4.84 9.21
CA SER A 217 3.63 -4.35 8.25
C SER A 217 2.28 -5.01 8.54
N ALA A 218 1.38 -4.26 9.18
CA ALA A 218 0.06 -4.76 9.54
C ALA A 218 -0.82 -5.05 8.31
N ILE A 219 -0.72 -4.21 7.28
CA ILE A 219 -1.35 -4.40 5.97
C ILE A 219 -0.94 -5.75 5.34
N MET A 220 0.36 -6.03 5.28
CA MET A 220 0.88 -7.27 4.71
C MET A 220 0.48 -8.49 5.55
N THR A 221 0.56 -8.36 6.88
CA THR A 221 0.17 -9.43 7.82
C THR A 221 -1.30 -9.81 7.64
N LEU A 222 -2.19 -8.83 7.62
CA LEU A 222 -3.63 -9.02 7.46
C LEU A 222 -3.98 -9.65 6.11
N PHE A 223 -3.34 -9.19 5.03
CA PHE A 223 -3.52 -9.78 3.71
C PHE A 223 -3.14 -11.26 3.68
N VAL A 224 -1.94 -11.59 4.16
CA VAL A 224 -1.45 -12.98 4.19
C VAL A 224 -2.32 -13.85 5.10
N CYS A 225 -2.81 -13.29 6.20
CA CYS A 225 -3.78 -13.93 7.09
C CYS A 225 -5.08 -14.27 6.33
N GLY A 226 -5.67 -13.32 5.59
CA GLY A 226 -6.85 -13.55 4.76
C GLY A 226 -6.64 -14.58 3.64
N VAL A 227 -5.48 -14.56 2.98
CA VAL A 227 -5.12 -15.58 1.98
C VAL A 227 -4.99 -16.96 2.60
N THR A 228 -4.40 -17.06 3.79
CA THR A 228 -4.23 -18.33 4.52
C THR A 228 -5.57 -18.87 5.02
N MET A 229 -6.42 -18.01 5.61
CA MET A 229 -7.75 -18.38 6.09
C MET A 229 -8.66 -18.83 4.96
N SER A 230 -8.63 -18.15 3.82
CA SER A 230 -9.43 -18.57 2.68
C SER A 230 -8.97 -19.94 2.14
N HIS A 231 -7.74 -20.39 2.42
CA HIS A 231 -7.23 -21.70 2.00
C HIS A 231 -7.54 -22.80 3.00
N TYR A 232 -7.32 -22.54 4.27
CA TYR A 232 -7.42 -23.57 5.30
C TYR A 232 -8.75 -23.45 6.06
N THR A 233 -9.03 -22.26 6.61
CA THR A 233 -10.26 -22.03 7.41
C THR A 233 -11.53 -22.19 6.58
N TYR A 234 -11.55 -21.74 5.32
CA TYR A 234 -12.73 -21.85 4.44
C TYR A 234 -13.22 -23.30 4.27
N HIS A 235 -12.31 -24.27 4.22
CA HIS A 235 -12.67 -25.69 4.08
C HIS A 235 -12.96 -26.38 5.41
N ASN A 236 -12.67 -25.72 6.55
CA ASN A 236 -12.93 -26.26 7.88
C ASN A 236 -14.27 -25.78 8.47
N ILE A 237 -14.94 -24.81 7.84
CA ILE A 237 -16.24 -24.24 8.27
C ILE A 237 -17.41 -24.88 7.53
N SER A 238 -18.61 -24.74 8.10
CA SER A 238 -19.85 -25.27 7.52
C SER A 238 -20.18 -24.65 6.15
N ASP A 239 -20.92 -25.39 5.30
CA ASP A 239 -21.30 -24.92 3.95
C ASP A 239 -22.14 -23.63 3.97
N ALA A 240 -22.96 -23.46 5.01
CA ALA A 240 -23.73 -22.23 5.23
C ALA A 240 -22.78 -21.05 5.50
N SER A 241 -21.76 -21.24 6.33
CA SER A 241 -20.75 -20.22 6.62
C SER A 241 -19.78 -19.97 5.48
N GLN A 242 -19.51 -20.93 4.61
CA GLN A 242 -18.71 -20.67 3.41
C GLN A 242 -19.34 -19.60 2.52
N LYS A 243 -20.66 -19.67 2.34
CA LYS A 243 -21.41 -18.64 1.61
C LYS A 243 -21.56 -17.37 2.44
N GLY A 244 -21.85 -17.53 3.74
CA GLY A 244 -22.02 -16.43 4.69
C GLY A 244 -20.75 -15.59 4.86
N SER A 245 -19.57 -16.20 4.93
CA SER A 245 -18.29 -15.52 5.12
C SER A 245 -17.95 -14.66 3.91
N VAL A 246 -18.04 -15.21 2.70
CA VAL A 246 -17.79 -14.48 1.46
C VAL A 246 -18.73 -13.28 1.33
N MET A 247 -20.02 -13.48 1.60
CA MET A 247 -21.01 -12.40 1.54
C MET A 247 -20.74 -11.32 2.60
N ALA A 248 -20.51 -11.71 3.86
CA ALA A 248 -20.29 -10.77 4.96
C ALA A 248 -19.00 -9.97 4.77
N ILE A 249 -17.90 -10.64 4.42
CA ILE A 249 -16.60 -10.02 4.20
C ILE A 249 -16.64 -9.06 3.02
N ASN A 250 -17.25 -9.43 1.89
CA ASN A 250 -17.41 -8.52 0.74
C ASN A 250 -18.30 -7.32 1.07
N THR A 251 -19.38 -7.54 1.83
CA THR A 251 -20.28 -6.45 2.24
C THR A 251 -19.54 -5.46 3.14
N LEU A 252 -18.73 -5.97 4.08
CA LEU A 252 -17.90 -5.15 4.96
C LEU A 252 -16.84 -4.36 4.17
N GLY A 253 -16.18 -5.01 3.20
CA GLY A 253 -15.22 -4.37 2.30
C GLY A 253 -15.84 -3.23 1.51
N HIS A 254 -16.98 -3.47 0.85
CA HIS A 254 -17.68 -2.43 0.08
C HIS A 254 -18.23 -1.29 0.95
N ALA A 255 -18.69 -1.58 2.17
CA ALA A 255 -19.09 -0.56 3.11
C ALA A 255 -17.90 0.33 3.50
N ALA A 256 -16.75 -0.28 3.83
CA ALA A 256 -15.54 0.46 4.15
C ALA A 256 -15.01 1.29 2.96
N GLU A 257 -15.07 0.75 1.73
CA GLU A 257 -14.76 1.51 0.51
C GLU A 257 -15.67 2.74 0.34
N ALA A 258 -16.98 2.59 0.58
CA ALA A 258 -17.90 3.72 0.50
C ALA A 258 -17.59 4.80 1.55
N PHE A 259 -17.29 4.38 2.79
CA PHE A 259 -16.85 5.31 3.84
C PHE A 259 -15.56 6.01 3.47
N LEU A 260 -14.60 5.29 2.88
CA LEU A 260 -13.34 5.88 2.43
C LEU A 260 -13.57 7.03 1.44
N PHE A 261 -14.40 6.82 0.41
CA PHE A 261 -14.66 7.87 -0.57
C PHE A 261 -15.38 9.09 0.02
N ILE A 262 -16.31 8.86 0.96
CA ILE A 262 -16.95 9.95 1.71
C ILE A 262 -15.91 10.72 2.51
N TYR A 263 -15.00 10.01 3.19
CA TYR A 263 -13.98 10.60 4.04
C TYR A 263 -12.99 11.47 3.25
N LEU A 264 -12.52 10.96 2.10
CA LEU A 264 -11.69 11.74 1.16
C LEU A 264 -12.43 12.96 0.61
N GLY A 265 -13.73 12.83 0.32
CA GLY A 265 -14.55 13.95 -0.15
C GLY A 265 -14.70 15.07 0.88
N ILE A 266 -14.80 14.74 2.17
CA ILE A 266 -14.82 15.72 3.27
C ILE A 266 -13.46 16.41 3.42
N GLY A 267 -12.36 15.68 3.26
CA GLY A 267 -11.00 16.22 3.37
C GLY A 267 -10.75 17.44 2.48
N ILE A 268 -11.31 17.45 1.26
CA ILE A 268 -11.21 18.57 0.31
C ILE A 268 -11.81 19.87 0.88
N TYR A 269 -12.86 19.76 1.70
CA TYR A 269 -13.54 20.93 2.27
C TYR A 269 -12.82 21.49 3.51
N THR A 270 -12.04 20.66 4.20
CA THR A 270 -11.34 21.03 5.43
C THR A 270 -9.94 21.60 5.16
N THR A 271 -9.36 21.38 3.97
CA THR A 271 -8.04 21.93 3.62
C THR A 271 -8.09 23.46 3.50
N ASP A 272 -7.25 24.13 4.29
CA ASP A 272 -7.07 25.58 4.23
C ASP A 272 -6.55 26.01 2.85
N GLN A 273 -7.32 26.84 2.14
CA GLN A 273 -6.99 27.27 0.78
C GLN A 273 -5.90 28.35 0.72
N GLU A 274 -5.48 28.91 1.86
CA GLU A 274 -4.60 30.08 1.89
C GLU A 274 -3.12 29.77 1.59
N THR A 275 -2.66 28.52 1.74
CA THR A 275 -1.27 28.10 1.45
C THR A 275 -1.11 27.36 0.12
N PHE A 276 -2.16 27.33 -0.72
CA PHE A 276 -2.19 26.52 -1.93
C PHE A 276 -1.43 27.17 -3.09
N ASN A 277 -0.26 26.63 -3.41
CA ASN A 277 0.50 27.01 -4.61
C ASN A 277 0.09 26.15 -5.82
N MET A 278 -0.80 26.69 -6.67
CA MET A 278 -1.34 26.01 -7.85
C MET A 278 -0.25 25.51 -8.82
N SER A 279 0.82 26.29 -9.00
CA SER A 279 1.92 25.93 -9.91
C SER A 279 2.69 24.71 -9.41
N PHE A 280 2.97 24.66 -8.10
CA PHE A 280 3.64 23.53 -7.47
C PHE A 280 2.76 22.27 -7.49
N THR A 281 1.46 22.40 -7.21
CA THR A 281 0.52 21.28 -7.25
C THR A 281 0.39 20.68 -8.66
N LEU A 282 0.24 21.52 -9.69
CA LEU A 282 0.17 21.05 -11.08
C LEU A 282 1.42 20.29 -11.49
N LEU A 283 2.59 20.73 -11.05
CA LEU A 283 3.83 20.02 -11.34
C LEU A 283 3.93 18.69 -10.60
N ILE A 284 3.52 18.62 -9.33
CA ILE A 284 3.48 17.35 -8.60
C ILE A 284 2.53 16.35 -9.28
N ILE A 285 1.40 16.83 -9.80
CA ILE A 285 0.47 15.99 -10.58
C ILE A 285 1.19 15.49 -11.83
N LEU A 286 1.72 16.37 -12.67
CA LEU A 286 2.40 16.00 -13.92
C LEU A 286 3.61 15.07 -13.66
N GLY A 287 4.40 15.37 -12.65
CA GLY A 287 5.53 14.55 -12.21
C GLY A 287 5.09 13.18 -11.72
N GLY A 288 3.95 13.10 -11.03
CA GLY A 288 3.30 11.83 -10.66
C GLY A 288 2.93 10.99 -11.88
N PHE A 289 2.37 11.59 -12.93
CA PHE A 289 2.07 10.87 -14.19
C PHE A 289 3.33 10.28 -14.83
N ILE A 290 4.40 11.07 -14.90
CA ILE A 290 5.68 10.67 -15.50
C ILE A 290 6.35 9.58 -14.66
N ALA A 291 6.44 9.78 -13.35
CA ALA A 291 7.06 8.83 -12.44
C ALA A 291 6.31 7.49 -12.43
N ARG A 292 4.97 7.51 -12.50
CA ARG A 292 4.18 6.28 -12.58
C ARG A 292 4.30 5.60 -13.95
N ALA A 293 4.45 6.37 -15.03
CA ALA A 293 4.76 5.77 -16.33
C ALA A 293 6.12 5.07 -16.26
N ALA A 294 7.13 5.73 -15.70
CA ALA A 294 8.46 5.15 -15.51
C ALA A 294 8.41 3.87 -14.65
N SER A 295 7.66 3.88 -13.54
CA SER A 295 7.57 2.74 -12.62
C SER A 295 6.96 1.48 -13.23
N VAL A 296 6.08 1.62 -14.22
CA VAL A 296 5.42 0.48 -14.89
C VAL A 296 6.17 0.08 -16.16
N PHE A 297 6.48 1.04 -17.03
CA PHE A 297 7.04 0.74 -18.36
C PHE A 297 8.52 0.34 -18.29
N ILE A 298 9.33 0.93 -17.40
CA ILE A 298 10.76 0.61 -17.32
C ILE A 298 10.99 -0.82 -16.82
N PRO A 299 10.46 -1.26 -15.64
CA PRO A 299 10.67 -2.63 -15.18
C PRO A 299 10.12 -3.67 -16.14
N LEU A 300 8.93 -3.44 -16.72
CA LEU A 300 8.33 -4.38 -17.67
C LEU A 300 9.09 -4.42 -19.00
N GLY A 301 9.61 -3.29 -19.47
CA GLY A 301 10.45 -3.21 -20.67
C GLY A 301 11.78 -3.95 -20.49
N ILE A 302 12.45 -3.73 -19.35
CA ILE A 302 13.68 -4.47 -18.98
C ILE A 302 13.37 -5.97 -18.89
N TYR A 303 12.30 -6.35 -18.20
CA TYR A 303 11.90 -7.75 -18.07
C TYR A 303 11.61 -8.41 -19.42
N ALA A 304 10.94 -7.71 -20.34
CA ALA A 304 10.68 -8.19 -21.69
C ALA A 304 11.97 -8.39 -22.50
N ALA A 305 12.92 -7.46 -22.38
CA ALA A 305 14.21 -7.54 -23.06
C ALA A 305 15.06 -8.74 -22.56
N PHE A 306 15.09 -8.97 -21.25
CA PHE A 306 15.85 -10.09 -20.66
C PHE A 306 15.27 -11.46 -20.98
N LYS A 307 13.94 -11.60 -21.07
CA LYS A 307 13.32 -12.93 -21.16
C LYS A 307 13.09 -13.47 -22.57
N LYS A 308 13.34 -12.69 -23.65
CA LYS A 308 13.03 -13.04 -25.05
C LYS A 308 11.65 -13.70 -25.26
N CYS A 309 10.70 -13.48 -24.35
CA CYS A 309 9.41 -14.15 -24.26
C CYS A 309 8.29 -13.13 -24.25
N ARG A 310 7.13 -13.51 -24.80
CA ARG A 310 5.90 -12.69 -24.75
C ARG A 310 5.52 -12.43 -23.30
N LEU A 311 5.45 -11.15 -22.92
CA LEU A 311 4.84 -10.71 -21.66
C LEU A 311 3.45 -11.34 -21.55
N THR A 312 3.10 -11.85 -20.37
CA THR A 312 1.73 -12.29 -20.09
C THR A 312 0.77 -11.12 -19.97
N ILE A 313 1.31 -9.92 -19.73
CA ILE A 313 0.57 -8.66 -19.63
C ILE A 313 0.54 -8.01 -21.01
N ASN A 314 -0.66 -7.73 -21.52
CA ASN A 314 -0.85 -7.04 -22.79
C ASN A 314 -0.68 -5.52 -22.62
N PHE A 315 -0.39 -4.77 -23.70
CA PHE A 315 -0.21 -3.31 -23.64
C PHE A 315 -1.41 -2.58 -23.02
N LYS A 316 -2.64 -3.03 -23.34
CA LYS A 316 -3.87 -2.51 -22.71
C LYS A 316 -3.89 -2.72 -21.20
N GLN A 317 -3.39 -3.86 -20.72
CA GLN A 317 -3.31 -4.13 -19.28
C GLN A 317 -2.22 -3.29 -18.61
N MET A 318 -1.09 -3.05 -19.29
CA MET A 318 -0.06 -2.12 -18.80
C MET A 318 -0.60 -0.70 -18.65
N LEU A 319 -1.39 -0.23 -19.62
CA LEU A 319 -2.07 1.08 -19.52
C LEU A 319 -3.04 1.12 -18.34
N ILE A 320 -3.78 0.04 -18.07
CA ILE A 320 -4.66 0.00 -16.90
C ILE A 320 -3.85 0.03 -15.61
N ILE A 321 -2.74 -0.73 -15.50
CA ILE A 321 -1.86 -0.72 -14.31
C ILE A 321 -1.24 0.67 -14.08
N TRP A 322 -0.82 1.33 -15.17
CA TRP A 322 -0.30 2.69 -15.11
C TRP A 322 -1.38 3.65 -14.63
N PHE A 323 -2.54 3.67 -15.28
CA PHE A 323 -3.64 4.56 -14.94
C PHE A 323 -4.17 4.33 -13.52
N SER A 324 -4.25 3.07 -13.11
CA SER A 324 -4.78 2.70 -11.81
C SER A 324 -3.86 3.12 -10.66
N GLY A 325 -2.54 3.09 -10.86
CA GLY A 325 -1.57 3.58 -9.89
C GLY A 325 -1.39 5.11 -9.89
N LEU A 326 -2.13 5.86 -10.71
CA LEU A 326 -2.21 7.33 -10.58
C LEU A 326 -3.08 7.76 -9.40
N ILE A 327 -3.97 6.87 -8.94
CA ILE A 327 -4.79 7.14 -7.76
C ILE A 327 -3.85 7.09 -6.55
N ARG A 328 -3.52 8.27 -6.02
CA ARG A 328 -2.78 8.40 -4.77
C ARG A 328 -3.72 8.15 -3.60
N GLY A 329 -3.21 7.40 -2.64
CA GLY A 329 -4.05 6.75 -1.65
C GLY A 329 -4.59 7.58 -0.53
N ALA A 330 -5.60 6.99 0.09
CA ALA A 330 -5.98 7.32 1.44
C ALA A 330 -4.83 7.19 2.44
N ILE A 331 -3.86 6.29 2.19
CA ILE A 331 -2.64 6.14 3.00
C ILE A 331 -1.71 7.35 2.83
N ALA A 332 -1.56 7.87 1.60
CA ALA A 332 -0.75 9.07 1.37
C ALA A 332 -1.40 10.32 2.00
N PHE A 333 -2.73 10.39 2.03
CA PHE A 333 -3.48 11.41 2.76
C PHE A 333 -3.41 11.22 4.28
N ALA A 334 -3.32 9.97 4.75
CA ALA A 334 -3.21 9.68 6.17
C ALA A 334 -1.82 9.97 6.75
N LEU A 335 -0.77 9.87 5.92
CA LEU A 335 0.62 10.16 6.28
C LEU A 335 1.00 11.65 6.13
N SER A 336 0.14 12.47 5.50
CA SER A 336 0.36 13.90 5.24
C SER A 336 -0.27 14.79 6.29
#